data_AF-A0A409WJP5-F1
#
_entry.id   AF-A0A409WJP5-F1
#
_cell.length_a   1.000
_cell.length_b   1.000
_cell.length_c   1.000
_cell.angle_alpha   90.00
_cell.angle_beta   90.00
_cell.angle_gamma   90.00
#
_symmetry.space_group_name_H-M   'P 1'
#
loop_
_entity.id
_entity.type
_entity.pdbx_description
1 polymer ?
#
loop_
_entity_poly.entity_id
_entity_poly.type
_entity_poly.pdbx_seq_one_letter_code
_entity_poly.pdbx_strand_id
1 'polypeptide(L)'
;MVNSSLCSTIAVVQEKARGLGPELRKRLSGQNLVAFANDLSLVAHSIRTGYLLDVFSLQNPVEVFSRLLFDLRSDSRTKDCFASVFHLYEPCSDQSFFVNRVLLAQRIKDYDKPYHSSVSPGNVGLRSIFVHLESTIEIVGFSRCFAYLNRIIKWFIQD
;
A
#
# COMPACT_ATOMS: atom_id res chain seq x y z
N MET A 1 6.80 20.31 10.42
CA MET A 1 6.21 19.49 9.33
C MET A 1 5.93 20.42 8.17
N VAL A 2 6.61 20.21 7.05
CA VAL A 2 6.27 20.93 5.81
C VAL A 2 5.09 20.19 5.22
N ASN A 3 3.89 20.79 5.27
CA ASN A 3 2.74 20.25 4.54
C ASN A 3 3.00 20.42 3.05
N SER A 4 3.61 19.40 2.43
CA SER A 4 3.79 19.34 0.98
C SER A 4 2.41 19.37 0.33
N SER A 5 2.21 20.20 -0.70
CA SER A 5 0.95 20.15 -1.44
C SER A 5 0.84 18.84 -2.23
N LEU A 6 -0.39 18.43 -2.55
CA LEU A 6 -0.61 17.26 -3.40
C LEU A 6 0.10 17.44 -4.75
N CYS A 7 0.00 18.63 -5.35
CA CYS A 7 0.67 18.95 -6.61
C CYS A 7 2.20 18.83 -6.52
N SER A 8 2.82 19.32 -5.44
CA SER A 8 4.27 19.16 -5.27
C SER A 8 4.65 17.70 -5.08
N THR A 9 3.83 16.93 -4.36
CA THR A 9 4.06 15.49 -4.15
C THR A 9 4.01 14.73 -5.48
N ILE A 10 3.01 15.01 -6.31
CA ILE A 10 2.87 14.42 -7.66
C ILE A 10 4.12 14.71 -8.49
N ALA A 11 4.59 15.96 -8.51
CA ALA A 11 5.77 16.34 -9.27
C ALA A 11 7.03 15.56 -8.83
N VAL A 12 7.23 15.39 -7.51
CA VAL A 12 8.35 14.61 -6.97
C VAL A 12 8.22 13.13 -7.31
N VAL A 13 7.02 12.54 -7.21
CA VAL A 13 6.79 11.14 -7.61
C VAL A 13 7.12 10.93 -9.08
N GLN A 14 6.71 11.85 -9.96
CA GLN A 14 7.06 11.78 -11.38
C GLN A 14 8.57 11.89 -11.60
N GLU A 15 9.25 12.81 -10.90
CA GLU A 15 10.71 12.98 -10.96
C GLU A 15 11.43 11.68 -10.58
N LYS A 16 11.11 11.10 -9.42
CA LYS A 16 11.76 9.87 -8.94
C LYS A 16 11.42 8.67 -9.80
N ALA A 17 10.16 8.51 -10.22
CA ALA A 17 9.75 7.40 -11.07
C ALA A 17 10.44 7.41 -12.44
N ARG A 18 10.71 8.59 -13.02
CA ARG A 18 11.52 8.70 -14.26
C ARG A 18 12.98 8.27 -14.09
N GLY A 19 13.51 8.42 -12.87
CA GLY A 19 14.86 8.02 -12.49
C GLY A 19 15.03 6.51 -12.25
N LEU A 20 13.93 5.77 -12.04
CA LEU A 20 13.96 4.33 -11.76
C LEU A 20 14.13 3.49 -13.03
N GLY A 21 15.33 3.56 -13.59
CA GLY A 21 15.81 2.63 -14.60
C GLY A 21 14.97 2.53 -15.90
N PRO A 22 15.41 1.68 -16.83
CA PRO A 22 14.71 1.47 -18.10
C PRO A 22 13.41 0.67 -17.94
N GLU A 23 13.31 -0.20 -16.93
CA GLU A 23 12.17 -1.10 -16.74
C GLU A 23 10.87 -0.35 -16.45
N LEU A 24 10.90 0.61 -15.51
CA LEU A 24 9.75 1.45 -15.21
C LEU A 24 9.45 2.40 -16.39
N ARG A 25 10.50 2.96 -17.01
CA ARG A 25 10.37 3.93 -18.10
C ARG A 25 9.71 3.35 -19.36
N LYS A 26 10.00 2.09 -19.71
CA LYS A 26 9.38 1.42 -20.87
C LYS A 26 7.87 1.24 -20.70
N ARG A 27 7.42 1.04 -19.46
CA ARG A 27 6.01 0.75 -19.13
C ARG A 27 5.21 2.00 -18.75
N LEU A 28 5.87 3.00 -18.19
CA LEU A 28 5.31 4.31 -17.88
C LEU A 28 5.38 5.24 -19.09
N SER A 29 4.43 5.09 -20.00
CA SER A 29 4.13 6.15 -20.97
C SER A 29 3.85 7.48 -20.23
N GLY A 30 3.94 8.62 -20.93
CA GLY A 30 3.73 9.93 -20.29
C GLY A 30 2.39 10.03 -19.54
N GLN A 31 1.31 9.48 -20.09
CA GLN A 31 -0.01 9.45 -19.44
C GLN A 31 -0.06 8.47 -18.26
N ASN A 32 0.54 7.28 -18.39
CA ASN A 32 0.59 6.28 -17.31
C ASN A 32 1.41 6.78 -16.11
N LEU A 33 2.46 7.57 -16.36
CA LEU A 33 3.26 8.21 -15.32
C LEU A 33 2.45 9.22 -14.50
N VAL A 34 1.60 10.00 -15.16
CA VAL A 34 0.74 10.97 -14.47
C VAL A 34 -0.28 10.25 -13.60
N ALA A 35 -0.96 9.24 -14.13
CA ALA A 35 -1.91 8.44 -13.36
C ALA A 35 -1.24 7.75 -12.15
N PHE A 36 -0.12 7.07 -12.39
CA PHE A 36 0.69 6.44 -11.34
C PHE A 36 1.07 7.44 -10.23
N ALA A 37 1.58 8.62 -10.60
CA ALA A 37 2.01 9.62 -9.64
C ALA A 37 0.83 10.21 -8.85
N ASN A 38 -0.31 10.41 -9.50
CA ASN A 38 -1.54 10.84 -8.85
C ASN A 38 -2.00 9.80 -7.82
N ASP A 39 -2.17 8.55 -8.23
CA ASP A 39 -2.68 7.50 -7.35
C ASP A 39 -1.76 7.25 -6.15
N LEU A 40 -0.45 7.18 -6.37
CA LEU A 40 0.52 7.03 -5.30
C LEU A 40 0.50 8.24 -4.34
N SER A 41 0.37 9.46 -4.87
CA SER A 41 0.26 10.67 -4.03
C SER A 41 -1.04 10.68 -3.21
N LEU A 42 -2.16 10.18 -3.75
CA LEU A 42 -3.41 10.04 -2.99
C LEU A 42 -3.25 9.06 -1.82
N VAL A 43 -2.46 8.00 -1.98
CA VAL A 43 -2.13 7.06 -0.88
C VAL A 43 -1.24 7.73 0.17
N ALA A 44 -0.21 8.46 -0.26
CA ALA A 44 0.70 9.19 0.65
C ALA A 44 -0.03 10.26 1.48
N HIS A 45 -0.96 10.98 0.86
CA HIS A 45 -1.79 11.99 1.54
C HIS A 45 -2.94 11.40 2.37
N SER A 46 -3.00 10.08 2.53
CA SER A 46 -4.08 9.41 3.28
C SER A 46 -5.48 9.74 2.72
N ILE A 47 -5.59 9.98 1.41
CA ILE A 47 -6.88 10.15 0.73
C ILE A 47 -7.40 8.77 0.29
N ARG A 48 -6.50 7.88 -0.12
CA ARG A 48 -6.80 6.47 -0.42
C ARG A 48 -6.02 5.53 0.49
N THR A 49 -6.63 4.44 0.92
CA THR A 49 -5.96 3.43 1.75
C THR A 49 -4.88 2.70 0.95
N GLY A 50 -5.14 2.38 -0.30
CA GLY A 50 -4.17 1.72 -1.16
C GLY A 50 -4.46 1.90 -2.64
N TYR A 51 -3.50 1.49 -3.45
CA TYR A 51 -3.48 1.59 -4.91
C TYR A 51 -2.85 0.32 -5.49
N LEU A 52 -3.59 -0.36 -6.37
CA LEU A 52 -3.12 -1.53 -7.11
C LEU A 52 -2.33 -1.10 -8.35
N LEU A 53 -1.15 -1.68 -8.53
CA LEU A 53 -0.24 -1.44 -9.64
C LEU A 53 -0.52 -2.40 -10.80
N ASP A 54 -1.64 -2.17 -11.48
CA ASP A 54 -2.17 -3.06 -12.53
C ASP A 54 -1.37 -3.04 -13.86
N VAL A 55 -0.39 -2.13 -13.99
CA VAL A 55 0.23 -1.80 -15.29
C VAL A 55 1.65 -2.38 -15.45
N PHE A 56 2.19 -3.04 -14.42
CA PHE A 56 3.61 -3.43 -14.41
C PHE A 56 3.82 -4.88 -13.96
N SER A 57 3.90 -5.81 -14.91
CA SER A 57 4.67 -7.03 -14.68
C SER A 57 6.16 -6.65 -14.82
N LEU A 58 6.78 -6.34 -13.69
CA LEU A 58 8.22 -6.08 -13.57
C LEU A 58 8.92 -7.40 -13.23
N GLN A 59 10.17 -7.57 -13.68
CA GLN A 59 10.95 -8.76 -13.30
C GLN A 59 11.25 -8.80 -11.79
N ASN A 60 11.51 -7.64 -11.17
CA ASN A 60 11.84 -7.51 -9.75
C ASN A 60 11.00 -6.39 -9.10
N PRO A 61 9.68 -6.55 -8.95
CA PRO A 61 8.79 -5.49 -8.49
C PRO A 61 9.14 -5.01 -7.08
N VAL A 62 9.49 -5.94 -6.18
CA VAL A 62 9.87 -5.64 -4.79
C VAL A 62 11.07 -4.71 -4.74
N GLU A 63 12.14 -5.00 -5.49
CA GLU A 63 13.35 -4.18 -5.50
C GLU A 63 13.06 -2.77 -6.06
N VAL A 64 12.39 -2.71 -7.21
CA VAL A 64 12.11 -1.45 -7.91
C VAL A 64 11.22 -0.53 -7.07
N PHE A 65 10.12 -1.06 -6.50
CA PHE A 65 9.20 -0.25 -5.70
C PHE A 65 9.75 0.05 -4.30
N SER A 66 10.58 -0.82 -3.73
CA SER A 66 11.33 -0.51 -2.49
C SER A 66 12.30 0.64 -2.72
N ARG A 67 13.00 0.64 -3.86
CA ARG A 67 13.89 1.73 -4.24
C ARG A 67 13.12 3.05 -4.42
N LEU A 68 11.97 3.01 -5.10
CA LEU A 68 11.10 4.19 -5.23
C LEU A 68 10.72 4.78 -3.88
N LEU A 69 10.21 3.95 -2.97
CA LEU A 69 9.80 4.41 -1.64
C LEU A 69 10.99 4.91 -0.83
N PHE A 70 12.15 4.29 -0.96
CA PHE A 70 13.38 4.78 -0.34
C PHE A 70 13.73 6.19 -0.83
N ASP A 71 13.73 6.41 -2.15
CA ASP A 71 14.05 7.72 -2.74
C ASP A 71 13.03 8.79 -2.35
N LEU A 72 11.73 8.44 -2.30
CA LEU A 72 10.65 9.34 -1.88
C LEU A 72 10.69 9.69 -0.38
N ARG A 73 11.10 8.75 0.47
CA ARG A 73 11.29 8.98 1.91
C ARG A 73 12.57 9.74 2.23
N SER A 74 13.57 9.65 1.36
CA SER A 74 14.82 10.37 1.49
C SER A 74 14.70 11.83 1.01
N ASP A 75 13.74 12.13 0.15
CA ASP A 75 13.48 13.48 -0.34
C ASP A 75 12.76 14.32 0.72
N SER A 76 13.41 15.41 1.16
CA SER A 76 12.87 16.32 2.20
C SER A 76 11.47 16.88 1.88
N ARG A 77 11.09 16.92 0.59
CA ARG A 77 9.78 17.44 0.14
C ARG A 77 8.65 16.43 0.38
N THR A 78 8.95 15.14 0.46
CA THR A 78 7.96 14.05 0.49
C THR A 78 8.17 13.05 1.63
N LYS A 79 9.25 13.18 2.42
CA LYS A 79 9.58 12.29 3.52
C LYS A 79 8.40 12.01 4.46
N ASP A 80 7.73 13.06 4.90
CA ASP A 80 6.67 12.96 5.90
C ASP A 80 5.41 12.25 5.35
N CYS A 81 5.00 12.54 4.11
CA CYS A 81 3.81 11.91 3.52
C CYS A 81 4.04 10.43 3.12
N PHE A 82 5.28 10.05 2.79
CA PHE A 82 5.63 8.66 2.48
C PHE A 82 6.08 7.85 3.70
N ALA A 83 6.14 8.45 4.89
CA ALA A 83 6.53 7.76 6.12
C ALA A 83 5.63 6.56 6.42
N SER A 84 4.34 6.67 6.09
CA SER A 84 3.30 5.67 6.35
C SER A 84 2.93 4.81 5.15
N VAL A 85 3.48 5.07 3.96
CA VAL A 85 3.21 4.27 2.76
C VAL A 85 4.16 3.08 2.71
N PHE A 86 3.70 1.87 2.42
CA PHE A 86 4.54 0.71 2.15
C PHE A 86 4.12 0.00 0.86
N HIS A 87 5.00 -0.83 0.31
CA HIS A 87 4.72 -1.69 -0.83
C HIS A 87 4.36 -3.08 -0.32
N LEU A 88 3.23 -3.60 -0.80
CA LEU A 88 2.77 -4.97 -0.58
C LEU A 88 2.85 -5.70 -1.93
N TYR A 89 3.62 -6.77 -1.99
CA TYR A 89 3.69 -7.65 -3.15
C TYR A 89 3.04 -8.99 -2.81
N GLU A 90 2.13 -9.44 -3.66
CA GLU A 90 1.45 -10.73 -3.57
C GLU A 90 1.99 -11.62 -4.72
N PRO A 91 2.89 -12.57 -4.42
CA PRO A 91 3.61 -13.32 -5.46
C PRO A 91 2.74 -14.25 -6.29
N CYS A 92 1.63 -14.75 -5.76
CA CYS A 92 0.79 -15.74 -6.42
C CYS A 92 0.00 -15.14 -7.59
N SER A 93 -0.41 -13.88 -7.42
CA SER A 93 -1.12 -13.09 -8.42
C SER A 93 -0.20 -12.15 -9.22
N ASP A 94 1.10 -12.09 -8.89
CA ASP A 94 2.07 -11.11 -9.40
C ASP A 94 1.57 -9.65 -9.24
N GLN A 95 0.83 -9.38 -8.16
CA GLN A 95 0.24 -8.06 -7.92
C GLN A 95 1.04 -7.24 -6.91
N SER A 96 1.16 -5.95 -7.19
CA SER A 96 1.80 -4.97 -6.31
C SER A 96 0.80 -3.92 -5.85
N PHE A 97 0.90 -3.51 -4.60
CA PHE A 97 0.08 -2.45 -4.02
C PHE A 97 0.95 -1.44 -3.28
N PHE A 98 0.62 -0.16 -3.40
CA PHE A 98 1.04 0.83 -2.42
C PHE A 98 -0.07 1.03 -1.40
N VAL A 99 0.28 0.99 -0.11
CA VAL A 99 -0.72 1.01 0.97
C VAL A 99 -0.29 1.99 2.05
N ASN A 100 -1.23 2.81 2.51
CA ASN A 100 -1.08 3.65 3.67
C ASN A 100 -1.37 2.82 4.94
N ARG A 101 -0.32 2.57 5.71
CA ARG A 101 -0.33 1.71 6.89
C ARG A 101 -1.28 2.21 7.98
N VAL A 102 -1.34 3.54 8.18
CA VAL A 102 -2.17 4.15 9.23
C VAL A 102 -3.65 4.03 8.87
N LEU A 103 -4.01 4.35 7.62
CA LEU A 103 -5.37 4.16 7.15
C LEU A 103 -5.78 2.70 7.15
N LEU A 104 -4.90 1.79 6.72
CA LEU A 104 -5.20 0.36 6.74
C LEU A 104 -5.54 -0.11 8.16
N ALA A 105 -4.72 0.26 9.15
CA ALA A 105 -4.97 -0.06 10.55
C ALA A 105 -6.31 0.49 11.05
N GLN A 106 -6.65 1.73 10.70
CA GLN A 106 -7.94 2.33 11.05
C GLN A 106 -9.11 1.56 10.42
N ARG A 107 -8.99 1.18 9.14
CA ARG A 107 -10.04 0.41 8.44
C ARG A 107 -10.23 -0.98 9.04
N ILE A 108 -9.14 -1.65 9.46
CA ILE A 108 -9.22 -2.92 10.18
C ILE A 108 -9.92 -2.73 11.53
N LYS A 109 -9.53 -1.72 12.32
CA LYS A 109 -10.16 -1.41 13.62
C LYS A 109 -11.64 -1.08 13.49
N ASP A 110 -12.03 -0.31 12.47
CA ASP A 110 -13.43 0.03 12.20
C ASP A 110 -14.26 -1.19 11.81
N TYR A 111 -13.63 -2.19 11.22
CA TYR A 111 -14.28 -3.44 10.87
C TYR A 111 -14.48 -4.37 12.08
N ASP A 112 -13.53 -4.37 13.03
CA ASP A 112 -13.63 -5.15 14.26
C ASP A 112 -14.66 -4.60 15.26
N LYS A 113 -15.17 -3.38 15.05
CA LYS A 113 -16.19 -2.80 15.92
C LYS A 113 -17.47 -3.64 15.83
N PRO A 114 -17.99 -4.16 16.95
CA PRO A 114 -19.25 -4.88 16.97
C PRO A 114 -20.32 -3.95 16.40
N TYR A 115 -20.98 -4.41 15.34
CA TYR A 115 -22.06 -3.66 14.73
C TYR A 115 -23.16 -3.53 15.79
N HIS A 116 -23.37 -2.31 16.32
CA HIS A 116 -24.52 -2.03 17.17
C HIS A 116 -25.77 -1.99 16.26
N SER A 117 -26.22 -3.16 15.82
CA SER A 117 -27.47 -3.32 15.11
C SER A 117 -28.61 -3.05 16.07
N SER A 118 -29.19 -1.86 15.98
CA SER A 118 -30.62 -1.64 16.24
C SER A 118 -31.49 -2.20 15.09
N VAL A 119 -30.97 -3.18 14.34
CA VAL A 119 -31.60 -3.74 13.14
C VAL A 119 -32.13 -5.13 13.48
N SER A 120 -33.39 -5.35 13.11
CA SER A 120 -34.19 -6.53 13.42
C SER A 120 -33.46 -7.86 13.13
N PRO A 121 -33.73 -8.94 13.90
CA PRO A 121 -32.97 -10.20 13.89
C PRO A 121 -33.01 -11.03 12.58
N GLY A 122 -33.50 -10.49 11.48
CA GLY A 122 -33.82 -11.25 10.26
C GLY A 122 -32.83 -11.12 9.10
N ASN A 123 -31.81 -10.27 9.19
CA ASN A 123 -30.88 -10.06 8.06
C ASN A 123 -29.48 -9.73 8.54
N VAL A 124 -28.80 -10.73 9.12
CA VAL A 124 -27.36 -10.67 9.34
C VAL A 124 -26.69 -10.91 7.98
N GLY A 125 -26.67 -9.86 7.16
CA GLY A 125 -25.88 -9.86 5.94
C GLY A 125 -24.42 -10.06 6.33
N LEU A 126 -23.87 -11.23 6.01
CA LEU A 126 -22.44 -11.49 6.12
C LEU A 126 -21.71 -10.35 5.42
N ARG A 127 -21.01 -9.51 6.19
CA ARG A 127 -20.05 -8.58 5.62
C ARG A 127 -18.84 -9.41 5.26
N SER A 128 -18.67 -9.78 4.01
CA SER A 128 -17.43 -10.41 3.58
C SER A 128 -16.35 -9.34 3.50
N ILE A 129 -15.34 -9.43 4.36
CA ILE A 129 -14.01 -8.88 4.03
C ILE A 129 -13.24 -9.97 3.33
N PHE A 130 -12.82 -9.68 2.11
CA PHE A 130 -11.85 -10.49 1.39
C PHE A 130 -10.48 -9.86 1.59
N VAL A 131 -9.68 -10.42 2.50
CA VAL A 131 -8.22 -10.28 2.44
C VAL A 131 -7.72 -11.58 1.83
N HIS A 132 -7.60 -11.58 0.50
CA HIS A 132 -7.10 -12.72 -0.24
C HIS A 132 -5.56 -12.66 -0.25
N LEU A 133 -4.91 -13.59 0.46
CA LEU A 133 -3.46 -13.81 0.39
C LEU A 133 -3.31 -15.25 -0.14
N GLU A 134 -2.94 -15.43 -1.41
CA GLU A 134 -3.14 -16.69 -2.13
C GLU A 134 -2.08 -17.76 -1.93
N SER A 135 -0.93 -17.51 -1.29
CA SER A 135 -0.08 -18.52 -0.61
C SER A 135 1.32 -17.98 -0.29
N THR A 136 2.29 -18.89 -0.12
CA THR A 136 3.09 -19.06 1.09
C THR A 136 4.31 -18.14 1.18
N ILE A 137 4.45 -17.45 2.32
CA ILE A 137 5.73 -16.82 2.69
C ILE A 137 6.68 -17.94 3.16
N GLU A 138 7.68 -18.30 2.34
CA GLU A 138 8.82 -19.08 2.83
C GLU A 138 9.70 -18.19 3.71
N ILE A 139 9.58 -18.39 5.03
CA ILE A 139 10.56 -17.90 6.01
C ILE A 139 11.26 -19.13 6.57
N VAL A 140 12.58 -19.19 6.37
CA VAL A 140 13.45 -20.24 6.88
C VAL A 140 13.39 -20.24 8.41
N GLY A 141 12.64 -21.19 9.00
CA GLY A 141 12.70 -21.53 10.42
C GLY A 141 11.39 -21.42 11.22
N PHE A 142 10.74 -22.58 11.38
CA PHE A 142 9.84 -22.98 12.49
C PHE A 142 8.45 -22.32 12.67
N SER A 143 7.46 -23.01 12.09
CA SER A 143 6.19 -23.50 12.68
C SER A 143 5.48 -22.64 13.75
N ARG A 144 4.46 -21.87 13.31
CA ARG A 144 3.11 -21.70 13.89
C ARG A 144 2.35 -20.56 13.19
N CYS A 145 1.69 -20.87 12.06
CA CYS A 145 1.10 -19.88 11.14
C CYS A 145 -0.17 -19.16 11.61
N PHE A 146 -0.77 -19.49 12.76
CA PHE A 146 -1.88 -18.70 13.30
C PHE A 146 -1.43 -17.52 14.18
N ALA A 147 -0.16 -17.49 14.61
CA ALA A 147 0.35 -16.42 15.47
C ALA A 147 0.69 -15.13 14.70
N TYR A 148 0.85 -15.19 13.36
CA TYR A 148 1.47 -14.12 12.58
C TYR A 148 0.50 -13.09 12.00
N LEU A 149 -0.72 -13.47 11.64
CA LEU A 149 -1.77 -12.50 11.28
C LEU A 149 -2.16 -11.65 12.50
N ASN A 150 -2.28 -12.32 13.65
CA ASN A 150 -2.38 -11.67 14.95
C ASN A 150 -1.14 -10.80 15.25
N ARG A 151 0.03 -11.07 14.68
CA ARG A 151 1.25 -10.29 14.90
C ARG A 151 1.34 -9.06 14.00
N ILE A 152 0.94 -9.14 12.72
CA ILE A 152 0.83 -7.99 11.81
C ILE A 152 -0.30 -7.08 12.30
N ILE A 153 -1.46 -7.65 12.64
CA ILE A 153 -2.57 -6.91 13.23
C ILE A 153 -2.18 -6.34 14.61
N LYS A 154 -1.46 -7.07 15.48
CA LYS A 154 -0.93 -6.52 16.75
C LYS A 154 0.14 -5.46 16.53
N TRP A 155 1.00 -5.57 15.51
CA TRP A 155 1.96 -4.53 15.14
C TRP A 155 1.25 -3.25 14.70
N PHE A 156 0.12 -3.38 14.00
CA PHE A 156 -0.74 -2.25 13.62
C PHE A 156 -1.59 -1.68 14.77
N ILE A 157 -1.72 -2.38 15.90
CA ILE A 157 -2.55 -1.98 17.03
C ILE A 157 -1.72 -1.45 18.22
N GLN A 158 -0.43 -1.79 18.33
CA GLN A 158 0.43 -1.49 19.50
C GLN A 158 1.37 -0.27 19.36
N ASP A 159 1.38 0.43 18.22
CA ASP A 159 1.93 1.79 18.06
C ASP A 159 0.79 2.78 17.72
#